data_AF-A0A1K0FSX2-F1
#
_entry.id   AF-A0A1K0FSX2-F1
#
_cell.length_a   1.000
_cell.length_b   1.000
_cell.length_c   1.000
_cell.angle_alpha   90.00
_cell.angle_beta   90.00
_cell.angle_gamma   90.00
#
_symmetry.space_group_name_H-M   'P 1'
#
loop_
_entity.id
_entity.type
_entity.pdbx_description
1 polymer ?
#
loop_
_entity_poly.entity_id
_entity_poly.type
_entity_poly.pdbx_seq_one_letter_code
_entity_poly.pdbx_strand_id
1 'polypeptide(L)'
;MTAGAVVEAALRAGIPYVDVAAEIEANVDTFAHFAERALAAGTVVVPAMAFYGGLGDLLVTTAMGNWTSADEVHVAYGLSSWYPTDGTLASGVVSAQRRGGALSAHLTLHAPADTRG
;
A
#
# COMPACT_ATOMS: atom_id res chain seq x y z
N MET A 1 -8.76 12.12 -0.92
CA MET A 1 -7.37 11.78 -1.33
C MET A 1 -7.08 12.36 -2.70
N THR A 2 -5.86 12.87 -2.90
CA THR A 2 -5.36 13.29 -4.22
C THR A 2 -5.20 12.11 -5.19
N ALA A 3 -4.71 10.96 -4.71
CA ALA A 3 -4.50 9.76 -5.53
C ALA A 3 -5.74 9.32 -6.32
N GLY A 4 -6.92 9.32 -5.69
CA GLY A 4 -8.15 8.82 -6.31
C GLY A 4 -8.50 9.49 -7.64
N ALA A 5 -8.40 10.82 -7.73
CA ALA A 5 -8.68 11.52 -8.98
C ALA A 5 -7.70 11.17 -10.11
N VAL A 6 -6.44 10.88 -9.76
CA VAL A 6 -5.39 10.48 -10.72
C VAL A 6 -5.59 9.03 -11.16
N VAL A 7 -5.93 8.13 -10.22
CA VAL A 7 -6.27 6.73 -10.55
C VAL A 7 -7.49 6.69 -11.49
N GLU A 8 -8.53 7.48 -11.22
CA GLU A 8 -9.68 7.59 -12.12
C GLU A 8 -9.32 8.03 -13.54
N ALA A 9 -8.40 8.99 -13.66
CA ALA A 9 -7.91 9.44 -14.96
C ALA A 9 -7.10 8.34 -15.66
N ALA A 10 -6.23 7.65 -14.92
CA ALA A 10 -5.41 6.54 -15.40
C ALA A 10 -6.29 5.39 -15.93
N LEU A 11 -7.34 5.00 -15.18
CA LEU A 11 -8.30 3.99 -15.58
C LEU A 11 -9.06 4.38 -16.86
N ARG A 12 -9.52 5.63 -16.98
CA ARG A 12 -10.18 6.11 -18.22
C ARG A 12 -9.25 6.11 -19.43
N ALA A 13 -7.98 6.41 -19.21
CA ALA A 13 -6.98 6.46 -20.27
C ALA A 13 -6.36 5.09 -20.60
N GLY A 14 -6.58 4.07 -19.77
CA GLY A 14 -5.90 2.78 -19.89
C GLY A 14 -4.39 2.86 -19.66
N ILE A 15 -3.94 3.80 -18.82
CA ILE A 15 -2.51 4.05 -18.56
C ILE A 15 -2.18 3.59 -17.14
N PRO A 16 -0.99 2.97 -16.91
CA PRO A 16 -0.59 2.59 -15.57
C PRO A 16 -0.49 3.77 -14.58
N TYR A 17 -0.89 3.51 -13.34
CA TYR A 17 -0.70 4.41 -12.21
C TYR A 17 0.33 3.85 -11.24
N VAL A 18 1.23 4.71 -10.75
CA VAL A 18 2.15 4.40 -9.66
C VAL A 18 2.29 5.61 -8.75
N ASP A 19 2.37 5.38 -7.44
CA ASP A 19 2.66 6.42 -6.45
C ASP A 19 3.63 5.95 -5.36
N VAL A 20 3.98 6.87 -4.46
CA VAL A 20 4.91 6.68 -3.35
C VAL A 20 4.27 7.02 -2.00
N ALA A 21 2.94 6.93 -1.89
CA ALA A 21 2.21 7.30 -0.68
C ALA A 21 2.66 6.44 0.51
N ALA A 22 2.98 7.11 1.62
CA ALA A 22 3.46 6.45 2.84
C ALA A 22 2.32 6.22 3.86
N GLU A 23 1.22 6.94 3.70
CA GLU A 23 0.06 6.90 4.57
C GLU A 23 -0.72 5.60 4.35
N ILE A 24 -0.64 4.69 5.31
CA ILE A 24 -1.27 3.36 5.25
C ILE A 24 -2.75 3.44 4.88
N GLU A 25 -3.49 4.41 5.43
CA GLU A 25 -4.92 4.51 5.20
C GLU A 25 -5.22 5.00 3.78
N ALA A 26 -4.32 5.79 3.19
CA ALA A 26 -4.44 6.17 1.78
C ALA A 26 -4.22 4.95 0.87
N ASN A 27 -3.28 4.08 1.22
CA ASN A 27 -3.03 2.85 0.48
C ASN A 27 -4.22 1.90 0.57
N VAL A 28 -4.77 1.70 1.78
CA VAL A 28 -5.99 0.91 2.02
C VAL A 28 -7.16 1.45 1.21
N ASP A 29 -7.37 2.77 1.21
CA ASP A 29 -8.41 3.40 0.39
C ASP A 29 -8.18 3.11 -1.10
N THR A 30 -6.95 3.17 -1.60
CA THR A 30 -6.66 2.87 -3.01
C THR A 30 -7.03 1.43 -3.36
N PHE A 31 -6.66 0.46 -2.53
CA PHE A 31 -7.05 -0.94 -2.74
C PHE A 31 -8.57 -1.11 -2.71
N ALA A 32 -9.22 -0.61 -1.66
CA ALA A 32 -10.66 -0.77 -1.46
C ALA A 32 -11.49 -0.17 -2.60
N HIS A 33 -11.09 0.98 -3.14
CA HIS A 33 -11.87 1.67 -4.16
C HIS A 33 -11.50 1.27 -5.60
N PHE A 34 -10.28 0.76 -5.85
CA PHE A 34 -9.77 0.61 -7.21
C PHE A 34 -9.30 -0.79 -7.59
N ALA A 35 -9.11 -1.75 -6.66
CA ALA A 35 -8.58 -3.07 -7.00
C ALA A 35 -9.42 -3.81 -8.06
N GLU A 36 -10.72 -3.99 -7.81
CA GLU A 36 -11.61 -4.68 -8.75
C GLU A 36 -11.75 -3.92 -10.08
N ARG A 37 -11.76 -2.59 -10.01
CA ARG A 37 -11.94 -1.73 -11.19
C ARG A 37 -10.71 -1.73 -12.09
N ALA A 38 -9.51 -1.69 -11.49
CA ALA A 38 -8.24 -1.83 -12.18
C ALA A 38 -8.15 -3.20 -12.89
N LEU A 39 -8.57 -4.27 -12.20
CA LEU A 39 -8.65 -5.61 -12.79
C LEU A 39 -9.62 -5.66 -13.97
N ALA A 40 -10.84 -5.14 -13.82
CA ALA A 40 -11.84 -5.10 -14.88
C ALA A 40 -11.39 -4.29 -16.10
N ALA A 41 -10.65 -3.20 -15.87
CA ALA A 41 -10.09 -2.35 -16.93
C ALA A 41 -8.78 -2.89 -17.53
N GLY A 42 -8.20 -3.97 -16.98
CA GLY A 42 -6.88 -4.46 -17.39
C GLY A 42 -5.75 -3.42 -17.20
N THR A 43 -5.92 -2.48 -16.29
CA THR A 43 -5.00 -1.35 -16.07
C THR A 43 -4.26 -1.51 -14.76
N VAL A 44 -2.94 -1.30 -14.77
CA VAL A 44 -2.10 -1.46 -13.58
C VAL A 44 -2.21 -0.24 -12.67
N VAL A 45 -2.49 -0.47 -11.38
CA VAL A 45 -2.54 0.57 -10.33
C VAL A 45 -1.67 0.08 -9.18
N VAL A 46 -0.53 0.75 -8.93
CA VAL A 46 0.44 0.35 -7.91
C VAL A 46 0.65 1.47 -6.88
N PRO A 47 -0.12 1.49 -5.77
CA PRO A 47 0.13 2.43 -4.69
C PRO A 47 1.39 2.05 -3.89
N ALA A 48 1.90 3.00 -3.10
CA ALA A 48 2.92 2.75 -2.09
C ALA A 48 4.25 2.17 -2.63
N MET A 49 4.63 2.43 -3.88
CA MET A 49 5.88 1.94 -4.49
C MET A 49 7.11 2.74 -4.04
N ALA A 50 7.25 2.87 -2.73
CA ALA A 50 8.34 3.54 -2.04
C ALA A 50 8.99 2.61 -0.99
N PHE A 51 9.89 3.19 -0.22
CA PHE A 51 10.69 2.49 0.78
C PHE A 51 9.85 1.76 1.86
N TYR A 52 8.73 2.34 2.30
CA TYR A 52 7.84 1.75 3.33
C TYR A 52 6.78 0.80 2.78
N GLY A 53 6.71 0.60 1.46
CA GLY A 53 5.75 -0.29 0.81
C GLY A 53 6.47 -1.22 -0.16
N GLY A 54 6.46 -0.86 -1.45
CA GLY A 54 6.92 -1.72 -2.54
C GLY A 54 8.31 -2.35 -2.39
N LEU A 55 9.27 -1.70 -1.73
CA LEU A 55 10.56 -2.36 -1.45
C LEU A 55 10.38 -3.54 -0.49
N GLY A 56 9.59 -3.37 0.57
CA GLY A 56 9.23 -4.44 1.49
C GLY A 56 8.53 -5.58 0.75
N ASP A 57 7.53 -5.28 -0.08
CA ASP A 57 6.80 -6.28 -0.86
C ASP A 57 7.72 -7.11 -1.77
N LEU A 58 8.68 -6.47 -2.44
CA LEU A 58 9.66 -7.14 -3.30
C LEU A 58 10.62 -8.03 -2.50
N LEU A 59 11.14 -7.54 -1.37
CA LEU A 59 12.03 -8.31 -0.49
C LEU A 59 11.32 -9.54 0.07
N VAL A 60 10.08 -9.36 0.53
CA VAL A 60 9.25 -10.42 1.09
C VAL A 60 8.91 -11.45 0.01
N THR A 61 8.50 -11.02 -1.18
CA THR A 61 8.25 -11.90 -2.32
C THR A 61 9.49 -12.72 -2.68
N THR A 62 10.67 -12.08 -2.67
CA THR A 62 11.93 -12.78 -2.95
C THR A 62 12.26 -13.80 -1.86
N ALA A 63 12.09 -13.44 -0.58
CA ALA A 63 12.35 -14.33 0.55
C ALA A 63 11.39 -15.53 0.60
N MET A 64 10.13 -15.32 0.22
CA MET A 64 9.11 -16.37 0.11
C MET A 64 9.48 -17.41 -0.95
N GLY A 65 10.13 -17.01 -2.04
CA GLY A 65 10.49 -17.91 -3.14
C GLY A 65 9.25 -18.65 -3.67
N ASN A 66 9.20 -19.98 -3.48
CA ASN A 66 8.06 -20.81 -3.90
C ASN A 66 7.00 -21.01 -2.81
N TRP A 67 7.17 -20.44 -1.62
CA TRP A 67 6.16 -20.51 -0.57
C TRP A 67 4.93 -19.71 -0.98
N THR A 68 3.75 -20.27 -0.73
CA THR A 68 2.47 -19.64 -1.07
C THR A 68 1.86 -18.85 0.09
N SER A 69 2.39 -19.00 1.31
CA SER A 69 1.92 -18.31 2.50
C SER A 69 3.00 -18.24 3.58
N ALA A 70 2.90 -17.23 4.44
CA ALA A 70 3.65 -17.08 5.69
C ALA A 70 2.68 -16.67 6.79
N ASP A 71 2.90 -17.15 8.02
CA ASP A 71 2.07 -16.77 9.17
C ASP A 71 2.23 -15.29 9.52
N GLU A 72 3.47 -14.77 9.42
CA GLU A 72 3.78 -13.39 9.72
C GLU A 72 5.04 -12.91 8.99
N VAL A 73 5.07 -11.62 8.66
CA VAL A 73 6.23 -10.94 8.07
C VAL A 73 6.50 -9.66 8.84
N HIS A 74 7.73 -9.51 9.35
CA HIS A 74 8.19 -8.29 10.00
C HIS A 74 9.17 -7.55 9.09
N VAL A 75 8.79 -6.35 8.67
CA VAL A 75 9.68 -5.46 7.91
C VAL A 75 10.06 -4.30 8.80
N ALA A 76 11.36 -4.12 9.01
CA ALA A 76 11.91 -3.03 9.81
C ALA A 76 12.85 -2.18 8.97
N TYR A 77 12.77 -0.87 9.15
CA TYR A 77 13.60 0.10 8.45
C TYR A 77 14.20 1.11 9.44
N GLY A 78 15.46 1.45 9.22
CA GLY A 78 16.15 2.52 9.94
C GLY A 78 16.30 3.75 9.06
N LEU A 79 15.94 4.92 9.58
CA LEU A 79 16.16 6.20 8.92
C LEU A 79 17.15 7.01 9.74
N SER A 80 18.15 7.57 9.08
CA SER A 80 19.02 8.58 9.66
C SER A 80 18.99 9.84 8.80
N SER A 81 19.18 11.00 9.42
CA SER A 81 19.25 12.29 8.73
C SER A 81 18.02 12.65 7.88
N TRP A 82 16.83 12.17 8.26
CA TRP A 82 15.59 12.53 7.60
C TRP A 82 15.10 13.90 8.06
N TYR A 83 14.87 14.81 7.11
CA TYR A 83 14.28 16.12 7.34
C TYR A 83 12.86 16.15 6.76
N PRO A 84 11.80 15.94 7.57
CA PRO A 84 10.43 15.97 7.06
C PRO A 84 10.06 17.39 6.62
N THR A 85 9.29 17.47 5.54
CA THR A 85 8.68 18.73 5.10
C THR A 85 7.42 19.02 5.91
N ASP A 86 6.94 20.26 5.90
CA ASP A 86 5.65 20.61 6.51
C ASP A 86 4.50 19.76 5.96
N GLY A 87 4.54 19.44 4.66
CA GLY A 87 3.57 18.53 4.03
C GLY A 87 3.64 17.12 4.62
N THR A 88 4.84 16.59 4.82
CA THR A 88 5.05 15.28 5.47
C THR A 88 4.49 15.27 6.89
N LEU A 89 4.73 16.33 7.66
CA LEU A 89 4.22 16.45 9.03
C LEU A 89 2.69 16.51 9.05
N ALA A 90 2.09 17.33 8.18
CA ALA A 90 0.65 17.46 8.06
C ALA A 90 -0.03 16.14 7.67
N SER A 91 0.52 15.45 6.67
CA SER A 91 0.08 14.10 6.27
C SER A 91 0.18 13.10 7.43
N GLY A 92 1.28 13.13 8.19
CA GLY A 92 1.49 12.26 9.34
C GLY A 92 0.42 12.43 10.43
N VAL A 93 0.02 13.67 10.71
CA VAL A 93 -1.07 13.97 11.66
C VAL A 93 -2.40 13.37 11.19
N VAL A 94 -2.77 13.59 9.92
CA VAL A 94 -4.01 13.04 9.35
C VAL A 94 -4.00 11.51 9.41
N SER A 95 -2.90 10.89 8.99
CA SER A 95 -2.74 9.44 9.01
C SER A 95 -2.84 8.86 10.44
N ALA A 96 -2.17 9.49 11.42
CA ALA A 96 -2.25 9.07 12.82
C ALA A 96 -3.67 9.23 13.40
N GLN A 97 -4.38 10.31 13.09
CA GLN A 97 -5.76 10.52 13.53
C GLN A 97 -6.69 9.43 12.97
N ARG A 98 -6.52 9.05 11.71
CA ARG A 98 -7.30 7.98 11.09
C ARG A 98 -7.06 6.60 11.74
N ARG A 99 -5.91 6.39 12.38
CA ARG A 99 -5.60 5.18 13.18
C ARG A 99 -5.90 5.29 14.66
N GLY A 100 -6.52 6.38 15.13
CA GLY A 100 -6.73 6.59 16.56
C GLY A 100 -5.43 6.71 17.37
N GLY A 101 -4.34 7.17 16.76
CA GLY A 101 -3.05 7.39 17.42
C GLY A 101 -2.07 6.21 17.40
N ALA A 102 -2.39 5.09 16.74
CA ALA A 102 -1.46 3.96 16.63
C ALA A 102 -0.24 4.27 15.73
N LEU A 103 0.96 3.96 16.23
CA LEU A 103 2.24 4.19 15.53
C LEU A 103 2.69 2.99 14.69
N SER A 104 2.13 1.80 14.92
CA SER A 104 2.35 0.58 14.14
C SER A 104 1.05 0.17 13.45
N ALA A 105 1.13 -0.13 12.16
CA ALA A 105 0.05 -0.81 11.45
C ALA A 105 0.47 -2.27 11.24
N HIS A 106 -0.28 -3.18 11.86
CA HIS A 106 -0.21 -4.61 11.58
C HIS A 106 -1.35 -4.94 10.62
N LEU A 107 -1.03 -5.27 9.37
CA LEU A 107 -2.02 -5.69 8.38
C LEU A 107 -2.04 -7.21 8.33
N THR A 108 -3.02 -7.82 8.99
CA THR A 108 -3.29 -9.26 8.84
C THR A 108 -4.15 -9.47 7.59
N LEU A 109 -3.56 -10.06 6.55
CA LEU A 109 -4.32 -10.52 5.38
C LEU A 109 -4.74 -11.96 5.62
N HIS A 110 -6.06 -12.22 5.63
CA HIS A 110 -6.57 -13.59 5.63
C HIS A 110 -6.61 -14.10 4.18
N ALA A 111 -5.94 -15.23 3.93
CA ALA A 111 -6.15 -15.95 2.68
C ALA A 111 -7.63 -16.39 2.57
N PRO A 112 -8.23 -16.39 1.36
CA PRO A 112 -9.53 -17.01 1.17
C PRO A 112 -9.44 -18.48 1.61
N ALA A 113 -10.39 -18.91 2.45
CA ALA A 113 -10.45 -20.30 2.90
C ALA A 113 -10.50 -21.23 1.69
N ASP A 114 -9.62 -22.23 1.65
CA ASP A 114 -9.67 -23.29 0.65
C ASP A 114 -10.96 -24.09 0.86
N THR A 115 -12.01 -23.73 0.12
CA THR A 115 -13.24 -24.52 0.06
C THR A 115 -13.02 -25.66 -0.93
N ARG A 116 -12.22 -26.64 -0.55
CA ARG A 116 -12.18 -27.96 -1.22
C ARG A 116 -12.21 -29.05 -0.16
N GLY A 117 -13.42 -29.57 0.05
CA GLY A 117 -13.65 -30.94 0.54
C GLY A 117 -13.95 -31.86 -0.63
#